data_AF-A0A7G2LU05-F1
#
_entry.id   AF-A0A7G2LU05-F1
#
_cell.length_a   1.000
_cell.length_b   1.000
_cell.length_c   1.000
_cell.angle_alpha   90.00
_cell.angle_beta   90.00
_cell.angle_gamma   90.00
#
_symmetry.space_group_name_H-M   'P 1'
#
loop_
_entity.id
_entity.type
_entity.pdbx_description
1 polymer ?
#
loop_
_entity_poly.entity_id
_entity_poly.type
_entity_poly.pdbx_seq_one_letter_code
_entity_poly.pdbx_strand_id
1 'polypeptide(L)'
;MREFASRADAFGREFLRHLGLAFGSLAAAAVIGFPLGVLCHRLASLRGATLPVLSFLQTIPSLAMFGLMIPILGWVGANLPGARALGIAGIGFAPAFLALVLYSLLPVVGNTVAGLASAPPAA
;
A
#
# COMPACT_ATOMS: atom_id res chain seq x y z
N MET A 1 11.40 -24.35 -25.13
CA MET A 1 10.12 -24.96 -24.65
C MET A 1 10.30 -25.88 -23.43
N ARG A 2 11.32 -26.77 -23.35
CA ARG A 2 11.51 -27.67 -22.17
C ARG A 2 11.82 -26.96 -20.84
N GLU A 3 12.57 -25.86 -20.86
CA GLU A 3 12.89 -25.08 -19.65
C GLU A 3 11.69 -24.30 -19.07
N PHE A 4 10.73 -23.93 -19.93
CA PHE A 4 9.49 -23.32 -19.48
C PHE A 4 8.59 -24.34 -18.79
N ALA A 5 8.49 -25.55 -19.35
CA ALA A 5 7.71 -26.64 -18.75
C ALA A 5 8.24 -27.06 -17.36
N SER A 6 9.56 -26.99 -17.11
CA SER A 6 10.13 -27.29 -15.79
C SER A 6 10.03 -26.16 -14.77
N ARG A 7 9.88 -24.90 -15.22
CA ARG A 7 9.75 -23.72 -14.34
C ARG A 7 8.31 -23.20 -14.24
N ALA A 8 7.38 -23.71 -15.04
CA ALA A 8 5.98 -23.27 -15.07
C ALA A 8 5.34 -23.26 -13.67
N ASP A 9 5.60 -24.28 -12.86
CA ASP A 9 5.09 -24.36 -11.48
C ASP A 9 5.69 -23.30 -10.54
N ALA A 10 6.95 -22.91 -10.76
CA ALA A 10 7.56 -21.82 -10.01
C ALA A 10 6.96 -20.46 -10.42
N PHE A 11 6.75 -20.24 -11.72
CA PHE A 11 6.09 -19.05 -12.23
C PHE A 11 4.66 -18.91 -11.71
N GLY A 12 3.86 -19.98 -11.76
CA GLY A 12 2.49 -19.96 -11.26
C GLY A 12 2.40 -19.63 -9.77
N ARG A 13 3.31 -20.20 -8.95
CA ARG A 13 3.37 -19.89 -7.51
C ARG A 13 3.74 -18.44 -7.24
N GLU A 14 4.76 -17.91 -7.90
CA GLU A 14 5.19 -16.53 -7.66
C GLU A 14 4.19 -15.52 -8.23
N PHE A 15 3.51 -15.86 -9.33
CA PHE A 15 2.39 -15.08 -9.86
C PHE A 15 1.25 -14.97 -8.84
N LEU A 16 0.80 -16.09 -8.28
CA LEU A 16 -0.24 -16.10 -7.25
C LEU A 16 0.19 -15.34 -5.99
N ARG A 17 1.47 -15.46 -5.60
CA ARG A 17 2.03 -14.71 -4.47
C ARG A 17 2.03 -13.21 -4.73
N HIS A 18 2.43 -12.78 -5.92
CA HIS A 18 2.38 -11.39 -6.34
C HIS A 18 0.95 -10.87 -6.36
N LEU A 19 0.01 -11.67 -6.86
CA LEU A 19 -1.42 -11.33 -6.92
C LEU A 19 -2.01 -11.16 -5.51
N GLY A 20 -1.68 -12.07 -4.59
CA GLY A 20 -2.08 -11.98 -3.18
C GLY A 20 -1.51 -10.74 -2.49
N LEU A 21 -0.24 -10.41 -2.75
CA LEU A 21 0.39 -9.17 -2.27
C LEU A 21 -0.29 -7.92 -2.84
N ALA A 22 -0.49 -7.87 -4.15
CA ALA A 22 -1.06 -6.73 -4.84
C ALA A 22 -2.51 -6.46 -4.40
N PHE A 23 -3.38 -7.47 -4.44
CA PHE A 23 -4.77 -7.30 -4.01
C PHE A 23 -4.90 -7.12 -2.50
N GLY A 24 -4.11 -7.84 -1.70
CA GLY A 24 -4.15 -7.69 -0.24
C GLY A 24 -3.73 -6.29 0.21
N SER A 25 -2.67 -5.73 -0.38
CA SER A 25 -2.21 -4.38 -0.07
C SER A 25 -3.18 -3.32 -0.60
N LEU A 26 -3.74 -3.50 -1.79
CA LEU A 26 -4.78 -2.61 -2.32
C LEU A 26 -6.04 -2.64 -1.46
N ALA A 27 -6.49 -3.82 -1.01
CA ALA A 27 -7.65 -3.94 -0.14
C ALA A 27 -7.42 -3.22 1.20
N ALA A 28 -6.24 -3.37 1.81
CA ALA A 28 -5.88 -2.63 3.01
C ALA A 28 -5.84 -1.12 2.75
N ALA A 29 -5.27 -0.68 1.63
CA ALA A 29 -5.27 0.71 1.22
C ALA A 29 -6.68 1.24 0.96
N ALA A 30 -7.61 0.43 0.45
CA ALA A 30 -9.01 0.79 0.25
C ALA A 30 -9.74 0.97 1.58
N VAL A 31 -9.55 0.06 2.54
CA VAL A 31 -10.13 0.16 3.90
C VAL A 31 -9.71 1.44 4.61
N ILE A 32 -8.48 1.92 4.39
CA ILE A 32 -7.97 3.17 4.98
C ILE A 32 -8.31 4.39 4.09
N GLY A 33 -8.16 4.23 2.79
CA GLY A 33 -8.25 5.32 1.81
C GLY A 33 -9.67 5.75 1.51
N PHE A 34 -10.66 4.85 1.54
CA PHE A 34 -12.07 5.23 1.38
C PHE A 34 -12.57 6.14 2.51
N PRO A 35 -12.43 5.80 3.80
CA PRO A 35 -12.85 6.71 4.85
C PRO A 35 -12.07 8.02 4.78
N LEU A 36 -10.74 7.99 4.58
CA LEU A 36 -9.96 9.21 4.40
C LEU A 36 -10.44 10.06 3.21
N GLY A 37 -10.78 9.45 2.08
CA GLY A 37 -11.32 10.12 0.90
C GLY A 37 -12.68 10.76 1.15
N VAL A 38 -13.58 10.06 1.85
CA VAL A 38 -14.88 10.61 2.26
C VAL A 38 -14.70 11.80 3.22
N LEU A 39 -13.80 11.69 4.20
CA LEU A 39 -13.49 12.80 5.12
C LEU A 39 -12.88 14.00 4.38
N CYS A 40 -11.96 13.76 3.44
CA CYS A 40 -11.36 14.80 2.60
C CYS A 40 -12.39 15.48 1.70
N HIS A 41 -13.40 14.75 1.22
CA HIS A 41 -14.50 15.32 0.46
C HIS A 41 -15.36 16.26 1.32
N ARG A 42 -15.63 15.88 2.58
CA ARG A 42 -16.44 16.70 3.51
C ARG A 42 -15.70 17.90 4.09
N LEU A 43 -14.39 17.79 4.32
CA LEU A 43 -13.57 18.81 4.96
C LEU A 43 -12.45 19.29 4.03
N ALA A 44 -12.64 20.47 3.43
CA ALA A 44 -11.68 21.07 2.50
C ALA A 44 -10.27 21.24 3.12
N SER A 45 -10.19 21.54 4.43
CA SER A 45 -8.91 21.64 5.15
C SER A 45 -8.16 20.31 5.21
N LEU A 46 -8.87 19.19 5.40
CA LEU A 46 -8.25 17.86 5.38
C LEU A 46 -7.74 17.52 3.99
N ARG A 47 -8.51 17.82 2.94
CA ARG A 47 -8.04 17.65 1.55
C ARG A 47 -6.76 18.42 1.28
N GLY A 48 -6.68 19.66 1.76
CA GLY A 48 -5.51 20.54 1.62
C GLY A 48 -4.26 20.06 2.35
N ALA A 49 -4.39 19.23 3.38
CA ALA A 49 -3.25 18.64 4.08
C ALA A 49 -2.93 17.21 3.60
N THR A 50 -3.95 16.35 3.48
CA THR A 50 -3.79 14.93 3.18
C THR A 50 -3.26 14.69 1.77
N LEU A 51 -3.81 15.35 0.74
CA LEU A 51 -3.37 15.10 -0.65
C LEU A 51 -1.90 15.51 -0.87
N PRO A 52 -1.43 16.70 -0.41
CA PRO A 52 -0.01 17.04 -0.55
C PRO A 52 0.93 16.10 0.21
N VAL A 53 0.56 15.66 1.42
CA VAL A 53 1.37 14.69 2.20
C VAL A 53 1.49 13.35 1.46
N LEU A 54 0.36 12.84 0.94
CA LEU A 54 0.35 11.60 0.17
C LEU A 54 1.11 11.74 -1.16
N SER A 55 1.02 12.90 -1.82
CA SER A 55 1.81 13.21 -3.02
C SER A 55 3.31 13.24 -2.72
N PHE A 56 3.71 13.90 -1.63
CA PHE A 56 5.11 13.92 -1.19
C PHE A 56 5.63 12.52 -0.94
N LEU A 57 4.85 11.68 -0.25
CA LEU A 57 5.22 10.30 0.02
C LEU A 57 5.48 9.49 -1.26
N GLN A 58 4.68 9.71 -2.31
CA GLN A 58 4.89 9.06 -3.62
C GLN A 58 6.12 9.54 -4.38
N THR A 59 6.67 10.72 -4.06
CA THR A 59 7.91 11.19 -4.69
C THR A 59 9.15 10.45 -4.16
N ILE A 60 9.06 9.82 -2.98
CA ILE A 60 10.16 9.03 -2.42
C ILE A 60 10.30 7.77 -3.27
N PRO A 61 11.41 7.52 -3.98
CA PRO A 61 11.54 6.34 -4.83
C PRO A 61 11.45 5.05 -4.02
N SER A 62 10.88 4.00 -4.62
CA SER A 62 10.59 2.75 -3.91
C SER A 62 11.83 2.12 -3.26
N LEU A 63 12.99 2.17 -3.93
CA LEU A 63 14.26 1.71 -3.40
C LEU A 63 14.67 2.44 -2.11
N ALA A 64 14.49 3.77 -2.06
CA ALA A 64 14.82 4.56 -0.86
C ALA A 64 13.83 4.29 0.28
N MET A 65 12.54 4.15 -0.05
CA MET A 65 11.54 3.76 0.94
C MET A 65 11.84 2.39 1.56
N PHE A 66 12.26 1.41 0.75
CA PHE A 66 12.76 0.13 1.26
C PHE A 66 13.98 0.32 2.16
N GLY A 67 14.95 1.14 1.76
CA GLY A 67 16.12 1.48 2.57
C GLY A 67 15.78 2.06 3.95
N LEU A 68 14.75 2.90 4.03
CA LEU A 68 14.24 3.44 5.30
C LEU A 68 13.50 2.37 6.13
N MET A 69 12.68 1.55 5.48
CA MET A 69 11.87 0.55 6.15
C MET A 69 12.69 -0.59 6.77
N ILE A 70 13.81 -0.99 6.16
CA ILE A 70 14.65 -2.09 6.65
C ILE A 70 15.07 -1.91 8.12
N PRO A 71 15.75 -0.80 8.52
CA PRO A 71 16.14 -0.59 9.91
C PRO A 71 14.93 -0.37 10.82
N ILE A 72 13.88 0.32 10.35
CA ILE A 72 12.69 0.62 11.16
C ILE A 72 11.95 -0.68 11.52
N LEU A 73 11.59 -1.50 10.53
CA LEU A 73 10.90 -2.77 10.77
C LEU A 73 11.80 -3.81 11.43
N GLY A 74 13.11 -3.78 11.16
CA GLY A 74 14.09 -4.60 11.85
C GLY A 74 14.10 -4.31 13.35
N TRP A 75 14.10 -3.03 13.73
CA TRP A 75 13.99 -2.60 15.12
C TRP A 75 12.66 -3.01 15.74
N VAL A 76 11.52 -2.79 15.05
CA VAL A 76 10.20 -3.20 15.55
C VAL A 76 10.14 -4.72 15.78
N GLY A 77 10.62 -5.51 14.82
CA GLY A 77 10.67 -6.96 14.95
C GLY A 77 11.60 -7.45 16.09
N ALA A 78 12.63 -6.67 16.46
CA ALA A 78 13.53 -7.02 17.54
C ALA A 78 13.01 -6.64 18.94
N ASN A 79 12.24 -5.56 19.04
CA ASN A 79 11.87 -4.96 20.32
C ASN A 79 10.41 -5.24 20.74
N LEU A 80 9.51 -5.50 19.79
CA LEU A 80 8.11 -5.82 20.12
C LEU A 80 7.90 -7.34 20.24
N PRO A 81 7.44 -7.85 21.40
CA PRO A 81 7.08 -9.26 21.54
C PRO A 81 5.91 -9.59 20.61
N GLY A 82 6.04 -10.66 19.81
CA GLY A 82 5.02 -11.07 18.83
C GLY A 82 5.11 -10.40 17.46
N ALA A 83 5.90 -9.32 17.28
CA ALA A 83 6.01 -8.64 15.99
C ALA A 83 6.56 -9.55 14.87
N ARG A 84 7.53 -10.41 15.19
CA ARG A 84 8.05 -11.41 14.23
C ARG A 84 7.03 -12.48 13.86
N ALA A 85 6.15 -12.86 14.79
CA ALA A 85 5.08 -13.83 14.52
C ALA A 85 4.04 -13.27 13.54
N LEU A 86 3.86 -11.95 13.53
CA LEU A 86 3.04 -11.23 12.55
C LEU A 86 3.76 -10.97 11.22
N GLY A 87 4.99 -11.49 11.04
CA GLY A 87 5.77 -11.32 9.82
C GLY A 87 6.47 -9.96 9.70
N ILE A 88 6.54 -9.17 10.78
CA ILE A 88 7.24 -7.88 10.79
C ILE A 88 8.75 -8.14 10.87
N ALA A 89 9.42 -7.91 9.74
CA ALA A 89 10.86 -8.00 9.59
C ALA A 89 11.35 -6.89 8.66
N GLY A 90 12.64 -6.54 8.76
CA GLY A 90 13.23 -5.52 7.90
C GLY A 90 13.24 -5.88 6.41
N ILE A 91 13.18 -7.16 6.05
CA ILE A 91 13.20 -7.65 4.67
C ILE A 91 12.06 -8.65 4.47
N GLY A 92 11.47 -8.66 3.28
CA GLY A 92 10.47 -9.65 2.87
C GLY A 92 9.06 -9.05 2.73
N PHE A 93 8.06 -9.77 3.24
CA PHE A 93 6.64 -9.42 3.06
C PHE A 93 6.29 -8.06 3.64
N ALA A 94 6.65 -7.79 4.90
CA ALA A 94 6.21 -6.59 5.61
C ALA A 94 6.61 -5.26 4.93
N PRO A 95 7.88 -5.03 4.53
CA PRO A 95 8.22 -3.80 3.85
C PRO A 95 7.59 -3.70 2.46
N ALA A 96 7.47 -4.81 1.72
CA ALA A 96 6.81 -4.80 0.40
C ALA A 96 5.32 -4.49 0.49
N PHE A 97 4.64 -5.09 1.48
CA PHE A 97 3.23 -4.86 1.72
C PHE A 97 2.96 -3.41 2.14
N LEU A 98 3.72 -2.88 3.10
CA LEU A 98 3.53 -1.50 3.55
C LEU A 98 3.83 -0.50 2.44
N ALA A 99 4.88 -0.75 1.65
CA ALA A 99 5.23 0.04 0.47
C ALA A 99 4.04 0.16 -0.49
N LEU A 100 3.44 -0.98 -0.85
CA LEU A 100 2.29 -1.04 -1.75
C LEU A 100 1.07 -0.33 -1.15
N VAL A 101 0.81 -0.49 0.15
CA VAL A 101 -0.28 0.24 0.84
C VAL A 101 -0.06 1.75 0.75
N LEU A 102 1.12 2.23 1.16
CA LEU A 102 1.45 3.66 1.17
C LEU A 102 1.33 4.29 -0.22
N TYR A 103 1.85 3.61 -1.23
CA TYR A 103 1.76 4.06 -2.61
C TYR A 103 0.33 4.02 -3.15
N SER A 104 -0.47 3.04 -2.73
CA SER A 104 -1.88 2.94 -3.15
C SER A 104 -2.79 3.96 -2.46
N LEU A 105 -2.38 4.55 -1.33
CA LEU A 105 -3.23 5.49 -0.58
C LEU A 105 -3.55 6.76 -1.37
N LEU A 106 -2.58 7.42 -2.01
CA LEU A 106 -2.85 8.65 -2.78
C LEU A 106 -3.88 8.41 -3.91
N PRO A 107 -3.73 7.42 -4.81
CA PRO A 107 -4.69 7.22 -5.87
C PRO A 107 -6.04 6.78 -5.31
N VAL A 108 -6.08 5.93 -4.27
CA VAL A 108 -7.35 5.54 -3.64
C VAL A 108 -8.08 6.75 -3.06
N VAL A 109 -7.42 7.55 -2.23
CA VAL A 109 -8.01 8.76 -1.61
C VAL A 109 -8.38 9.78 -2.68
N GLY A 110 -7.47 10.07 -3.60
CA GLY A 110 -7.67 11.02 -4.69
C GLY A 110 -8.83 10.65 -5.60
N ASN A 111 -8.91 9.38 -6.02
CA ASN A 111 -10.02 8.88 -6.84
C ASN A 111 -11.33 8.87 -6.08
N THR A 112 -11.32 8.60 -4.77
CA THR A 112 -12.53 8.67 -3.93
C THR A 112 -13.06 10.10 -3.84
N VAL A 113 -12.19 11.08 -3.56
CA VAL A 113 -12.57 12.50 -3.51
C VAL A 113 -13.11 12.97 -4.86
N ALA A 114 -12.43 12.60 -5.95
CA ALA A 114 -12.86 12.95 -7.31
C ALA A 114 -14.22 12.30 -7.65
N GLY A 115 -14.38 11.01 -7.38
CA GLY A 115 -15.62 10.28 -7.64
C GLY A 115 -16.82 10.85 -6.88
N LEU A 116 -16.65 11.20 -5.60
CA LEU A 116 -17.69 11.85 -4.80
C LEU A 116 -18.02 13.25 -5.31
N ALA A 117 -17.03 14.02 -5.78
CA ALA A 117 -17.24 15.35 -6.32
C ALA A 117 -17.94 15.35 -7.70
N SER A 118 -17.80 14.27 -8.48
CA SER A 118 -18.44 14.12 -9.79
C SER A 118 -19.83 13.48 -9.73
N ALA A 119 -20.29 13.04 -8.56
CA ALA A 119 -21.62 12.44 -8.42
C ALA A 119 -22.72 13.52 -8.63
N PRO A 120 -23.80 13.21 -9.38
CA PRO A 120 -24.92 14.13 -9.53
C PRO A 120 -25.50 14.49 -8.15
N PRO A 121 -25.91 15.76 -7.91
CA PRO A 121 -26.70 16.07 -6.74
C PRO A 121 -27.95 15.19 -6.76
N ALA A 122 -28.28 14.56 -5.62
CA ALA A 122 -29.50 13.77 -5.52
C ALA A 122 -30.69 14.64 -5.93
N ALA A 123 -31.44 14.16 -6.92
CA ALA A 123 -32.64 14.82 -7.47
C ALA A 123 -33.77 14.87 -6.44
#